data_AF-A0A1B6I250-F1
#
_entry.id   AF-A0A1B6I250-F1
#
_cell.length_a   1.000
_cell.length_b   1.000
_cell.length_c   1.000
_cell.angle_alpha   90.00
_cell.angle_beta   90.00
_cell.angle_gamma   90.00
#
_symmetry.space_group_name_H-M   'P 1'
#
loop_
_entity.id
_entity.type
_entity.pdbx_description
1 polymer ?
#
loop_
_entity_poly.entity_id
_entity_poly.type
_entity_poly.pdbx_seq_one_letter_code
_entity_poly.pdbx_strand_id
1 'polypeptide(L)'
;EKYISYWRVRLKGKSLKEFCSTVLVDVEKDNEILKNQEYFLLSDVLPEDRQLRKGLQQQRLEWALEQQKSEREDKHFSRGCLFCLTHITGTRAQYLDHLAEQHNLQLGHPHNLVFVDQLIDKLQEKITRLQCLYCEKVFKDRVVLKEHMRKKLWHKRINPENKEYDRFYIVNYLEPGKTWKEQQGPERETATCDEDTDWSDWTEETGDSIVCL
;
A
#
# COMPACT_ATOMS: atom_id res chain seq x y z
N GLU A 1 9.73 7.19 12.77
CA GLU A 1 10.93 7.19 13.66
C GLU A 1 11.47 8.59 13.96
N LYS A 2 11.80 9.42 12.95
CA LYS A 2 12.36 10.78 13.13
C LYS A 2 11.60 11.69 14.11
N TYR A 3 10.27 11.68 14.07
CA TYR A 3 9.41 12.45 14.98
C TYR A 3 9.63 12.05 16.45
N ILE A 4 9.58 10.75 16.73
CA ILE A 4 9.74 10.21 18.09
C ILE A 4 11.16 10.46 18.59
N SER A 5 12.18 10.30 17.76
CA SER A 5 13.56 10.57 18.15
C SER A 5 13.79 12.05 18.51
N TYR A 6 13.19 12.97 17.74
CA TYR A 6 13.27 14.41 18.03
C TYR A 6 12.69 14.73 19.41
N TRP A 7 11.45 14.32 19.63
CA TRP A 7 10.77 14.56 20.90
C TRP A 7 11.41 13.82 22.08
N ARG A 8 11.93 12.61 21.87
CA ARG A 8 12.69 11.89 22.90
C ARG A 8 13.90 12.67 23.40
N VAL A 9 14.60 13.40 22.53
CA VAL A 9 15.74 14.25 22.92
C VAL A 9 15.25 15.55 23.55
N ARG A 10 14.23 16.20 22.97
CA ARG A 10 13.71 17.49 23.47
C ARG A 10 13.07 17.37 24.85
N LEU A 11 12.31 16.31 25.11
CA LEU A 11 11.63 16.08 26.39
C LEU A 11 12.58 15.68 27.53
N LYS A 12 13.84 15.32 27.23
CA LYS A 12 14.86 15.09 28.28
C LYS A 12 15.39 16.39 28.89
N GLY A 13 15.27 17.51 28.16
CA GLY A 13 15.90 18.77 28.54
C GLY A 13 15.05 19.68 29.41
N LYS A 14 13.72 19.55 29.38
CA LYS A 14 12.78 20.43 30.11
C LYS A 14 11.51 19.70 30.54
N SER A 15 10.67 20.36 31.35
CA SER A 15 9.42 19.78 31.85
C SER A 15 8.37 19.59 30.75
N LEU A 16 7.52 18.56 30.88
CA LEU A 16 6.46 18.26 29.90
C LEU A 16 5.43 19.40 29.76
N LYS A 17 5.23 20.20 30.81
CA LYS A 17 4.32 21.35 30.84
C LYS A 17 4.71 22.46 29.85
N GLU A 18 5.97 22.52 29.44
CA GLU A 18 6.44 23.51 28.45
C GLU A 18 6.11 23.14 27.01
N PHE A 19 5.88 21.86 26.73
CA PHE A 19 5.69 21.35 25.36
C PHE A 19 4.30 20.78 25.12
N CYS A 20 3.62 20.33 26.18
CA CYS A 20 2.35 19.64 26.09
C CYS A 20 1.23 20.44 26.76
N SER A 21 0.05 20.42 26.14
CA SER A 21 -1.18 20.86 26.80
C SER A 21 -1.50 19.90 27.96
N THR A 22 -1.75 20.42 29.15
CA THR A 22 -2.11 19.60 30.31
C THR A 22 -3.64 19.48 30.37
N VAL A 23 -4.14 18.26 30.37
CA VAL A 23 -5.55 17.94 30.55
C VAL A 23 -5.71 17.27 31.90
N LEU A 24 -6.65 17.75 32.71
CA LEU A 24 -7.01 17.12 33.98
C LEU A 24 -8.16 16.17 33.71
N VAL A 25 -7.96 14.90 34.04
CA VAL A 25 -8.97 13.86 33.83
C VAL A 25 -9.18 13.12 35.15
N ASP A 26 -10.43 12.87 35.52
CA ASP A 26 -10.75 11.99 36.63
C ASP A 26 -10.70 10.55 36.13
N VAL A 27 -9.85 9.72 36.74
CA VAL A 27 -9.60 8.34 36.31
C VAL A 27 -10.16 7.39 37.36
N GLU A 28 -11.04 6.49 36.94
CA GLU A 28 -11.50 5.40 37.79
C GLU A 28 -10.47 4.25 37.75
N LYS A 29 -9.92 3.91 38.91
CA LYS A 29 -9.00 2.77 39.06
C LYS A 29 -9.36 2.04 40.35
N ASP A 30 -9.58 0.74 40.26
CA ASP A 30 -9.88 -0.13 41.41
C ASP A 30 -11.08 0.36 42.25
N ASN A 31 -12.17 0.80 41.61
CA ASN A 31 -13.38 1.41 42.21
C ASN A 31 -13.14 2.73 42.99
N GLU A 32 -11.97 3.35 42.86
CA GLU A 32 -11.67 4.68 43.38
C GLU A 32 -11.55 5.71 42.24
N ILE A 33 -12.14 6.90 42.44
CA ILE A 33 -12.04 8.01 41.48
C ILE A 33 -10.82 8.85 41.84
N LEU A 34 -9.75 8.68 41.07
CA LEU A 34 -8.56 9.52 41.14
C LEU A 34 -8.83 10.84 40.43
N LYS A 35 -9.13 11.88 41.22
CA LYS A 35 -9.45 13.22 40.68
C LYS A 35 -8.22 13.94 40.15
N ASN A 36 -8.42 14.75 39.11
CA ASN A 36 -7.42 15.69 38.55
C ASN A 36 -6.10 15.03 38.13
N GLN A 37 -6.12 13.85 37.50
CA GLN A 37 -4.91 13.27 36.94
C GLN A 37 -4.41 14.11 35.76
N GLU A 38 -3.13 14.49 35.78
CA GLU A 38 -2.50 15.29 34.72
C GLU A 38 -2.12 14.39 33.53
N TYR A 39 -2.75 14.62 32.38
CA TYR A 39 -2.37 14.06 31.09
C TYR A 39 -1.74 15.11 30.20
N PHE A 40 -0.60 14.78 29.59
CA PHE A 40 0.14 15.69 28.72
C PHE A 40 -0.10 15.35 27.25
N LEU A 41 -0.75 16.26 26.52
CA LEU A 41 -1.02 16.11 25.09
C LEU A 41 -0.04 16.94 24.26
N LEU A 42 0.76 16.26 23.46
CA LEU A 42 1.60 16.89 22.44
C LEU A 42 0.74 17.16 21.19
N SER A 43 0.43 18.42 20.93
CA SER A 43 -0.48 18.83 19.86
C SER A 43 0.16 19.80 18.87
N ASP A 44 -0.48 19.92 17.72
CA ASP A 44 -0.13 20.87 16.66
C ASP A 44 -0.42 22.34 17.02
N VAL A 45 -1.00 22.60 18.20
CA VAL A 45 -1.09 23.94 18.79
C VAL A 45 0.30 24.50 19.03
N LEU A 46 1.27 23.65 19.39
CA LEU A 46 2.66 24.06 19.55
C LEU A 46 3.29 24.34 18.17
N PRO A 47 3.81 25.56 17.92
CA PRO A 47 4.43 25.89 16.63
C PRO A 47 5.61 24.98 16.27
N GLU A 48 6.41 24.58 17.26
CA GLU A 48 7.54 23.66 17.08
C GLU A 48 7.06 22.28 16.59
N ASP A 49 6.02 21.72 17.20
CA ASP A 49 5.47 20.43 16.78
C ASP A 49 4.87 20.51 15.37
N ARG A 50 4.12 21.58 15.10
CA ARG A 50 3.54 21.84 13.79
C ARG A 50 4.61 21.93 12.70
N GLN A 51 5.70 22.66 12.95
CA GLN A 51 6.82 22.80 12.02
C GLN A 51 7.53 21.47 11.80
N LEU A 52 7.77 20.70 12.86
CA LEU A 52 8.38 19.38 12.77
C LEU A 52 7.54 18.43 11.93
N ARG A 53 6.22 18.33 12.20
CA ARG A 53 5.31 17.48 11.43
C ARG A 53 5.29 17.86 9.96
N LYS A 54 5.14 19.17 9.67
CA LYS A 54 5.18 19.68 8.28
C LYS A 54 6.50 19.39 7.59
N GLY A 55 7.63 19.62 8.26
CA GLY A 55 8.96 19.36 7.68
C GLY A 55 9.20 17.88 7.39
N LEU A 56 8.82 16.99 8.30
CA LEU A 56 8.92 15.54 8.09
C LEU A 56 7.98 15.04 6.99
N GLN A 57 6.78 15.61 6.91
CA GLN A 57 5.84 15.31 5.84
C GLN A 57 6.38 15.75 4.48
N GLN A 58 6.89 16.98 4.39
CA GLN A 58 7.48 17.53 3.18
C GLN A 58 8.64 16.66 2.69
N GLN A 59 9.56 16.28 3.58
CA GLN A 59 10.66 15.37 3.24
C GLN A 59 10.15 14.02 2.71
N ARG A 60 9.09 13.48 3.31
CA ARG A 60 8.51 12.21 2.88
C ARG A 60 7.84 12.32 1.51
N LEU A 61 7.16 13.43 1.25
CA LEU A 61 6.53 13.72 -0.04
C LEU A 61 7.59 13.90 -1.13
N GLU A 62 8.62 14.69 -0.89
CA GLU A 62 9.74 14.88 -1.83
C GLU A 62 10.41 13.56 -2.18
N TRP A 63 10.69 12.72 -1.18
CA TRP A 63 11.24 11.38 -1.39
C TRP A 63 10.34 10.51 -2.28
N ALA A 64 9.03 10.50 -2.03
CA ALA A 64 8.09 9.73 -2.84
C ALA A 64 7.96 10.26 -4.27
N LEU A 65 7.96 11.59 -4.46
CA LEU A 65 7.91 12.21 -5.78
C LEU A 65 9.18 11.92 -6.59
N GLU A 66 10.34 11.99 -5.96
CA GLU A 66 11.61 11.66 -6.61
C GLU A 66 11.64 10.20 -7.05
N GLN A 67 11.21 9.27 -6.16
CA GLN A 67 11.09 7.87 -6.53
C GLN A 67 10.12 7.67 -7.69
N GLN A 68 8.94 8.29 -7.64
CA GLN A 68 7.94 8.17 -8.70
C GLN A 68 8.48 8.70 -10.04
N LYS A 69 9.22 9.80 -10.02
CA LYS A 69 9.86 10.36 -11.21
C LYS A 69 10.88 9.37 -11.78
N SER A 70 11.78 8.85 -10.93
CA SER A 70 12.76 7.85 -11.34
C SER A 70 12.11 6.60 -11.94
N GLU A 71 11.02 6.10 -11.34
CA GLU A 71 10.30 4.91 -11.82
C GLU A 71 9.62 5.12 -13.19
N ARG A 72 9.22 6.36 -13.50
CA ARG A 72 8.60 6.73 -14.79
C ARG A 72 9.63 6.96 -15.89
N GLU A 73 10.78 7.53 -15.55
CA GLU A 73 11.86 7.80 -16.50
C GLU A 73 12.64 6.53 -16.84
N ASP A 74 12.62 5.53 -15.96
CA ASP A 74 13.27 4.24 -16.20
C ASP A 74 12.58 3.42 -17.29
N LYS A 75 13.35 3.15 -18.35
CA LYS A 75 12.96 2.35 -19.53
C LYS A 75 13.63 0.97 -19.56
N HIS A 76 14.37 0.61 -18.51
CA HIS A 76 15.05 -0.68 -18.37
C HIS A 76 14.31 -1.63 -17.42
N PHE A 77 13.04 -1.34 -17.11
CA PHE A 77 12.22 -2.24 -16.33
C PHE A 77 12.03 -3.56 -17.09
N SER A 78 12.15 -4.67 -16.38
CA SER A 78 12.20 -6.01 -16.95
C SER A 78 11.68 -7.00 -15.92
N ARG A 79 10.49 -7.57 -16.15
CA ARG A 79 9.86 -8.50 -15.19
C ARG A 79 8.86 -9.44 -15.87
N GLY A 80 8.83 -10.68 -15.40
CA GLY A 80 7.78 -11.64 -15.74
C GLY A 80 6.44 -11.27 -15.10
N CYS A 81 5.34 -11.49 -15.81
CA CYS A 81 4.00 -11.25 -15.28
C CYS A 81 3.73 -12.12 -14.05
N LEU A 82 2.96 -11.59 -13.08
CA LEU A 82 2.48 -12.34 -11.92
C LEU A 82 1.58 -13.52 -12.30
N PHE A 83 1.02 -13.43 -13.49
CA PHE A 83 -0.03 -14.27 -13.93
C PHE A 83 0.39 -15.13 -15.12
N CYS A 84 0.53 -14.59 -16.32
CA CYS A 84 0.91 -15.37 -17.50
C CYS A 84 2.44 -15.53 -17.67
N LEU A 85 2.83 -16.25 -18.73
CA LEU A 85 4.23 -16.42 -19.14
C LEU A 85 4.83 -15.19 -19.84
N THR A 86 4.03 -14.14 -20.06
CA THR A 86 4.50 -12.93 -20.72
C THR A 86 5.58 -12.24 -19.89
N HIS A 87 6.70 -11.97 -20.54
CA HIS A 87 7.78 -11.19 -19.97
C HIS A 87 7.72 -9.75 -20.50
N ILE A 88 7.55 -8.77 -19.61
CA ILE A 88 7.39 -7.37 -20.00
C ILE A 88 8.72 -6.63 -19.80
N THR A 89 9.13 -5.90 -20.83
CA THR A 89 10.33 -5.05 -20.83
C THR A 89 9.98 -3.63 -21.26
N GLY A 90 10.67 -2.63 -20.70
CA GLY A 90 10.45 -1.22 -21.02
C GLY A 90 10.14 -0.42 -19.77
N THR A 91 8.90 0.01 -19.62
CA THR A 91 8.45 0.84 -18.49
C THR A 91 7.55 0.08 -17.53
N ARG A 92 7.52 0.52 -16.27
CA ARG A 92 6.59 0.02 -15.26
C ARG A 92 5.12 0.27 -15.63
N ALA A 93 4.84 1.34 -16.37
CA ALA A 93 3.49 1.63 -16.87
C ALA A 93 2.99 0.49 -17.77
N GLN A 94 3.80 0.06 -18.74
CA GLN A 94 3.45 -1.07 -19.63
C GLN A 94 3.18 -2.36 -18.85
N TYR A 95 3.91 -2.62 -17.77
CA TYR A 95 3.64 -3.77 -16.90
C TYR A 95 2.29 -3.66 -16.19
N LEU A 96 1.97 -2.48 -15.66
CA LEU A 96 0.69 -2.22 -15.00
C LEU A 96 -0.48 -2.26 -15.99
N ASP A 97 -0.29 -1.73 -17.19
CA ASP A 97 -1.28 -1.76 -18.27
C ASP A 97 -1.54 -3.21 -18.71
N HIS A 98 -0.49 -4.02 -18.87
CA HIS A 98 -0.63 -5.46 -19.12
C HIS A 98 -1.45 -6.18 -18.03
N LEU A 99 -1.20 -5.87 -16.75
CA LEU A 99 -1.99 -6.42 -15.63
C LEU A 99 -3.46 -5.97 -15.68
N ALA A 100 -3.73 -4.74 -16.09
CA ALA A 100 -5.08 -4.21 -16.20
C ALA A 100 -5.84 -4.77 -17.43
N GLU A 101 -5.18 -4.88 -18.58
CA GLU A 101 -5.80 -5.30 -19.84
C GLU A 101 -5.94 -6.81 -19.94
N GLN A 102 -4.88 -7.56 -19.63
CA GLN A 102 -4.86 -9.01 -19.81
C GLN A 102 -5.40 -9.76 -18.58
N HIS A 103 -5.32 -9.16 -17.39
CA HIS A 103 -5.68 -9.84 -16.15
C HIS A 103 -6.83 -9.18 -15.41
N ASN A 104 -7.32 -8.02 -15.88
CA ASN A 104 -8.27 -7.13 -15.18
C ASN A 104 -7.85 -6.80 -13.74
N LEU A 105 -6.55 -6.88 -13.43
CA LEU A 105 -6.03 -6.51 -12.11
C LEU A 105 -5.91 -4.99 -12.03
N GLN A 106 -6.89 -4.35 -11.39
CA GLN A 106 -6.92 -2.90 -11.26
C GLN A 106 -6.14 -2.45 -10.02
N LEU A 107 -4.92 -1.96 -10.23
CA LEU A 107 -4.07 -1.39 -9.18
C LEU A 107 -4.23 0.13 -9.04
N GLY A 108 -4.82 0.78 -10.04
CA GLY A 108 -4.91 2.23 -10.18
C GLY A 108 -4.09 2.73 -11.37
N HIS A 109 -4.21 4.03 -11.68
CA HIS A 109 -3.45 4.63 -12.78
C HIS A 109 -1.95 4.57 -12.49
N PRO A 110 -1.06 4.22 -13.44
CA PRO A 110 0.39 4.19 -13.23
C PRO A 110 0.96 5.48 -12.63
N HIS A 111 0.45 6.63 -13.06
CA HIS A 111 0.81 7.94 -12.49
C HIS A 111 0.44 8.15 -11.02
N ASN A 112 -0.50 7.39 -10.46
CA ASN A 112 -0.89 7.52 -9.06
C ASN A 112 -0.11 6.56 -8.15
N LEU A 113 0.74 5.71 -8.72
CA LEU A 113 1.53 4.72 -8.00
C LEU A 113 2.98 5.20 -7.78
N VAL A 114 3.59 4.69 -6.71
CA VAL A 114 4.98 4.89 -6.32
C VAL A 114 5.48 3.63 -5.59
N PHE A 115 6.78 3.34 -5.68
CA PHE A 115 7.37 2.08 -5.17
C PHE A 115 6.77 0.87 -5.88
N VAL A 116 6.61 0.96 -7.19
CA VAL A 116 5.91 -0.05 -8.01
C VAL A 116 6.58 -1.41 -7.90
N ASP A 117 7.91 -1.48 -7.86
CA ASP A 117 8.62 -2.76 -7.74
C ASP A 117 8.26 -3.48 -6.43
N GLN A 118 8.24 -2.74 -5.33
CA GLN A 118 7.85 -3.25 -4.02
C GLN A 118 6.36 -3.63 -3.95
N LEU A 119 5.50 -2.94 -4.71
CA LEU A 119 4.10 -3.33 -4.85
C LEU A 119 4.01 -4.68 -5.55
N ILE A 120 4.68 -4.83 -6.68
CA ILE A 120 4.67 -6.07 -7.47
C ILE A 120 5.26 -7.23 -6.65
N ASP A 121 6.35 -7.01 -5.90
CA ASP A 121 6.94 -8.00 -5.00
C ASP A 121 5.92 -8.49 -3.96
N LYS A 122 5.19 -7.57 -3.32
CA LYS A 122 4.15 -7.94 -2.35
C LYS A 122 3.00 -8.71 -2.98
N LEU A 123 2.57 -8.33 -4.18
CA LEU A 123 1.52 -9.05 -4.89
C LEU A 123 1.98 -10.46 -5.27
N GLN A 124 3.22 -10.59 -5.75
CA GLN A 124 3.85 -11.87 -6.05
C GLN A 124 3.92 -12.75 -4.80
N GLU A 125 4.39 -12.22 -3.66
CA GLU A 125 4.44 -12.94 -2.39
C GLU A 125 3.06 -13.50 -1.99
N LYS A 126 1.99 -12.69 -2.11
CA LYS A 126 0.62 -13.15 -1.82
C LYS A 126 0.16 -14.24 -2.78
N ILE A 127 0.42 -14.09 -4.09
CA ILE A 127 0.04 -15.09 -5.10
C ILE A 127 0.80 -16.41 -4.87
N THR A 128 2.10 -16.35 -4.58
CA THR A 128 2.93 -17.53 -4.26
C THR A 128 2.45 -18.23 -2.98
N ARG A 129 1.96 -17.47 -1.99
CA ARG A 129 1.30 -18.02 -0.79
C ARG A 129 -0.13 -18.51 -1.03
N LEU A 130 -0.57 -18.53 -2.28
CA LEU A 130 -1.93 -18.92 -2.68
C LEU A 130 -3.01 -18.07 -1.98
N GLN A 131 -2.71 -16.81 -1.72
CA GLN A 131 -3.58 -15.86 -1.03
C GLN A 131 -4.27 -14.92 -2.03
N CYS A 132 -5.59 -14.78 -1.93
CA CYS A 132 -6.33 -13.82 -2.74
C CYS A 132 -6.00 -12.37 -2.34
N LEU A 133 -5.75 -11.52 -3.34
CA LEU A 133 -5.40 -10.11 -3.16
C LEU A 133 -6.51 -9.25 -2.52
N TYR A 134 -7.77 -9.67 -2.68
CA TYR A 134 -8.94 -8.96 -2.17
C TYR A 134 -9.45 -9.52 -0.84
N CYS A 135 -9.89 -10.79 -0.81
CA CYS A 135 -10.48 -11.35 0.42
C CYS A 135 -9.46 -11.93 1.38
N GLU A 136 -8.17 -11.92 1.01
CA GLU A 136 -7.03 -12.36 1.85
C GLU A 136 -7.11 -13.81 2.35
N LYS A 137 -8.03 -14.61 1.78
CA LYS A 137 -8.15 -16.04 2.05
C LYS A 137 -7.02 -16.79 1.35
N VAL A 138 -6.49 -17.79 2.04
CA VAL A 138 -5.49 -18.72 1.52
C VAL A 138 -6.19 -19.93 0.94
N PHE A 139 -5.72 -20.38 -0.22
CA PHE A 139 -6.26 -21.51 -0.96
C PHE A 139 -5.27 -22.67 -0.95
N LYS A 140 -5.79 -23.89 -1.11
CA LYS A 140 -4.97 -25.10 -1.12
C LYS A 140 -4.02 -25.19 -2.30
N ASP A 141 -4.48 -24.76 -3.49
CA ASP A 141 -3.77 -24.93 -4.75
C ASP A 141 -3.97 -23.71 -5.67
N ARG A 142 -3.00 -23.48 -6.56
CA ARG A 142 -2.99 -22.36 -7.54
C ARG A 142 -4.22 -22.37 -8.45
N VAL A 143 -4.69 -23.55 -8.86
CA VAL A 143 -5.90 -23.74 -9.67
C VAL A 143 -7.15 -23.23 -8.97
N VAL A 144 -7.28 -23.49 -7.66
CA VAL A 144 -8.45 -23.07 -6.88
C VAL A 144 -8.44 -21.57 -6.64
N LEU A 145 -7.28 -20.99 -6.33
CA LEU A 145 -7.13 -19.53 -6.22
C LEU A 145 -7.51 -18.83 -7.54
N LYS A 146 -7.05 -19.37 -8.65
CA LYS A 146 -7.31 -18.82 -9.98
C LYS A 146 -8.78 -18.87 -10.34
N GLU A 147 -9.42 -20.02 -10.17
CA GLU A 147 -10.86 -20.17 -10.42
C GLU A 147 -11.69 -19.26 -9.49
N HIS A 148 -11.22 -19.07 -8.27
CA HIS A 148 -11.80 -18.14 -7.32
C HIS A 148 -11.73 -16.67 -7.80
N MET A 149 -10.55 -16.22 -8.26
CA MET A 149 -10.37 -14.85 -8.79
C MET A 149 -11.06 -14.64 -10.15
N ARG A 150 -11.21 -15.71 -10.96
CA ARG A 150 -11.95 -15.68 -12.22
C ARG A 150 -13.45 -15.51 -11.99
N LYS A 151 -14.06 -16.35 -11.14
CA LYS A 151 -15.50 -16.31 -10.83
C LYS A 151 -15.94 -15.05 -10.08
N LYS A 152 -15.04 -14.46 -9.31
CA LYS A 152 -15.31 -13.27 -8.50
C LYS A 152 -14.55 -12.10 -9.08
N LEU A 153 -15.12 -11.44 -10.09
CA LEU A 153 -14.49 -10.30 -10.76
C LEU A 153 -14.04 -9.18 -9.79
N TRP A 154 -14.78 -8.99 -8.69
CA TRP A 154 -14.44 -8.05 -7.61
C TRP A 154 -13.18 -8.44 -6.81
N HIS A 155 -12.68 -9.67 -6.96
CA HIS A 155 -11.41 -10.15 -6.40
C HIS A 155 -10.19 -9.86 -7.29
N LYS A 156 -10.40 -9.19 -8.42
CA LYS A 156 -9.32 -8.66 -9.27
C LYS A 156 -8.90 -7.23 -8.85
N ARG A 157 -9.14 -6.87 -7.59
CA ARG A 157 -8.72 -5.63 -6.95
C ARG A 157 -7.94 -5.96 -5.68
N ILE A 158 -7.09 -5.04 -5.24
CA ILE A 158 -6.48 -5.15 -3.91
C ILE A 158 -7.56 -4.90 -2.84
N ASN A 159 -7.46 -5.57 -1.70
CA ASN A 159 -8.29 -5.30 -0.53
C ASN A 159 -8.20 -3.81 -0.15
N PRO A 160 -9.29 -3.03 -0.29
CA PRO A 160 -9.24 -1.63 0.10
C PRO A 160 -8.93 -1.49 1.60
N GLU A 161 -9.46 -2.36 2.46
CA GLU A 161 -9.27 -2.27 3.92
C GLU A 161 -7.83 -2.50 4.40
N ASN A 162 -6.96 -3.04 3.55
CA ASN A 162 -5.58 -3.25 3.91
C ASN A 162 -4.72 -1.98 3.71
N LYS A 163 -4.50 -1.26 4.82
CA LYS A 163 -3.68 -0.03 4.88
C LYS A 163 -2.21 -0.22 4.52
N GLU A 164 -1.70 -1.46 4.44
CA GLU A 164 -0.32 -1.68 3.99
C GLU A 164 -0.10 -1.19 2.56
N TYR A 165 -1.16 -1.20 1.73
CA TYR A 165 -1.06 -0.75 0.35
C TYR A 165 -1.07 0.77 0.20
N ASP A 166 -1.49 1.52 1.23
CA ASP A 166 -1.55 2.98 1.19
C ASP A 166 -0.18 3.59 0.86
N ARG A 167 0.91 2.94 1.26
CA ARG A 167 2.28 3.42 0.97
C ARG A 167 2.61 3.48 -0.53
N PHE A 168 1.86 2.78 -1.39
CA PHE A 168 2.11 2.70 -2.83
C PHE A 168 1.35 3.75 -3.64
N TYR A 169 0.47 4.53 -3.02
CA TYR A 169 -0.33 5.54 -3.70
C TYR A 169 0.17 6.95 -3.34
N ILE A 170 0.53 7.73 -4.35
CA ILE A 170 1.15 9.06 -4.16
C ILE A 170 0.23 10.03 -3.42
N VAL A 171 -1.10 9.88 -3.58
CA VAL A 171 -2.09 10.71 -2.90
C VAL A 171 -1.97 10.66 -1.37
N ASN A 172 -1.54 9.53 -0.81
CA ASN A 172 -1.36 9.37 0.65
C ASN A 172 -0.12 10.11 1.19
N TYR A 173 0.63 10.77 0.32
CA TYR A 173 1.76 11.63 0.68
C TYR A 173 1.41 13.12 0.57
N LEU A 174 0.35 13.48 -0.16
CA LEU A 174 -0.02 14.88 -0.43
C LEU A 174 -0.62 15.59 0.79
N GLU A 175 -1.55 14.95 1.49
CA GLU A 175 -2.23 15.55 2.64
C GLU A 175 -2.15 14.65 3.88
N PRO A 176 -1.87 15.21 5.06
CA PRO A 176 -1.82 14.41 6.28
C PRO A 176 -3.25 14.02 6.67
N GLY A 177 -3.51 12.71 6.71
CA GLY A 177 -4.79 12.16 7.16
C GLY A 177 -5.84 11.92 6.09
N LYS A 178 -5.57 12.25 4.81
CA LYS A 178 -6.42 11.85 3.69
C LYS A 178 -5.88 10.59 3.03
N THR A 179 -6.75 9.61 2.81
CA THR A 179 -6.41 8.37 2.11
C THR A 179 -6.93 8.35 0.67
N TRP A 180 -6.30 7.57 -0.20
CA TRP A 180 -6.75 7.34 -1.58
C TRP A 180 -8.21 6.88 -1.68
N LYS A 181 -8.73 6.24 -0.64
CA LYS A 181 -10.13 5.83 -0.54
C LYS A 181 -11.11 7.01 -0.55
N GLU A 182 -10.75 8.11 0.09
CA GLU A 182 -11.62 9.29 0.22
C GLU A 182 -11.82 10.04 -1.11
N GLN A 183 -11.00 9.75 -2.12
CA GLN A 183 -11.12 10.30 -3.48
C GLN A 183 -11.89 9.40 -4.45
N GLN A 184 -12.18 8.14 -4.09
CA GLN A 184 -13.08 7.28 -4.85
C GLN A 184 -14.52 7.55 -4.42
N GLY A 185 -15.10 8.67 -4.88
CA GLY A 185 -16.55 8.86 -4.83
C GLY A 185 -17.30 7.76 -5.58
N PRO A 186 -18.62 7.60 -5.36
CA PRO A 186 -19.43 6.45 -5.80
C PRO A 186 -19.64 6.29 -7.32
N GLU A 187 -18.87 6.95 -8.20
CA GLU A 187 -19.11 6.97 -9.65
C GLU A 187 -17.88 6.57 -10.45
N ARG A 188 -17.63 5.27 -10.59
CA ARG A 188 -17.03 4.70 -11.82
C ARG A 188 -17.24 3.20 -11.94
N GLU A 189 -18.48 2.75 -11.86
CA GLU A 189 -18.86 1.42 -12.32
C GLU A 189 -19.68 1.55 -13.59
N THR A 190 -19.01 1.37 -14.74
CA THR A 190 -19.52 0.64 -15.90
C THR A 190 -18.43 0.61 -16.96
N ALA A 191 -17.68 -0.48 -16.97
CA ALA A 191 -17.02 -0.96 -18.17
C ALA A 191 -17.37 -2.44 -18.29
N THR A 192 -18.47 -2.70 -19.01
CA THR A 192 -18.81 -4.02 -19.52
C THR A 192 -17.80 -4.39 -20.59
N CYS A 193 -17.06 -5.47 -20.38
CA CYS A 193 -16.46 -6.25 -21.46
C CYS A 193 -16.40 -7.72 -21.02
N ASP A 194 -17.41 -8.47 -21.46
CA ASP A 194 -17.41 -9.94 -21.53
C ASP A 194 -16.46 -10.35 -22.65
N GLU A 195 -15.16 -10.39 -22.37
CA GLU A 195 -14.22 -11.19 -23.16
C GLU A 195 -13.58 -12.21 -22.21
N ASP A 196 -13.85 -13.48 -22.50
CA ASP A 196 -13.21 -14.63 -21.90
C ASP A 196 -11.70 -14.54 -22.12
N THR A 197 -10.99 -13.84 -21.23
CA THR A 197 -9.54 -13.89 -21.22
C THR A 197 -9.13 -15.33 -20.95
N ASP A 198 -8.52 -15.97 -21.93
CA ASP A 198 -8.06 -17.35 -21.79
C ASP A 198 -6.81 -17.38 -20.91
N TRP A 199 -6.95 -17.92 -19.70
CA TRP A 199 -5.83 -18.10 -18.78
C TRP A 199 -5.13 -19.47 -19.00
N SER A 200 -5.35 -20.17 -20.11
CA SER A 200 -4.80 -21.51 -20.38
C SER A 200 -3.26 -21.58 -20.30
N ASP A 201 -2.54 -20.49 -20.56
CA ASP A 201 -1.07 -20.39 -20.55
C ASP A 201 -0.39 -20.49 -19.17
N TRP A 202 -1.12 -20.88 -18.13
CA TRP A 202 -0.60 -21.06 -16.76
C TRP A 202 -0.11 -22.47 -16.45
N THR A 203 0.13 -23.29 -17.46
CA THR A 203 0.74 -24.60 -17.25
C THR A 203 2.16 -24.40 -16.75
N GLU A 204 2.38 -24.72 -15.48
CA GLU A 204 3.71 -25.08 -14.99
C GLU A 204 4.10 -26.34 -15.79
N GLU A 205 4.99 -26.19 -16.77
CA GLU A 205 5.83 -27.32 -17.14
C GLU A 205 6.63 -27.65 -15.89
N THR A 206 6.12 -28.66 -15.18
CA THR A 206 6.89 -29.43 -14.23
C THR A 206 8.18 -29.82 -14.95
N GLY A 207 9.28 -29.24 -14.52
CA GLY A 207 10.60 -29.70 -14.95
C GLY A 207 10.74 -31.15 -14.56
N ASP A 208 10.65 -32.04 -15.54
CA ASP A 208 11.38 -33.30 -15.62
C ASP A 208 11.25 -33.91 -17.02
N SER A 209 12.23 -33.60 -17.86
CA SER A 209 12.77 -34.57 -18.82
C SER A 209 14.18 -34.14 -19.23
N ILE A 210 15.14 -34.42 -18.36
CA ILE A 210 16.52 -34.61 -18.81
C ILE A 210 16.52 -35.93 -19.58
N VAL A 211 16.51 -35.86 -20.91
CA VAL A 211 16.96 -36.97 -21.76
C VAL A 211 18.41 -36.69 -22.11
N CYS A 212 19.33 -37.42 -21.48
CA CYS A 212 20.68 -37.56 -22.00
C CYS A 212 20.64 -38.45 -23.25
N LEU A 213 21.17 -37.92 -24.35
CA LEU A 213 21.82 -38.68 -25.42
C LEU A 213 23.15 -38.02 -25.75
#